data_AF-A0AAU1SRG4-F1
#
_entry.id   AF-A0AAU1SRG4-F1
#
_cell.length_a   1.000
_cell.length_b   1.000
_cell.length_c   1.000
_cell.angle_alpha   90.00
_cell.angle_beta   90.00
_cell.angle_gamma   90.00
#
_symmetry.space_group_name_H-M   'P 1'
#
loop_
_entity.id
_entity.type
_entity.pdbx_description
1 polymer ?
#
loop_
_entity_poly.entity_id
_entity_poly.type
_entity_poly.pdbx_seq_one_letter_code
_entity_poly.pdbx_strand_id
1 'polypeptide(L)'
;MYEFHGWFGISEDPYEDDAQSLRSGVEELRARIGTVQWSSSCKVVLDVFNGLPVVTAAGQTNHKGYEAEQLDELVAYIARRFPGSWGLLHDRSDEGDIPNADNAFRVRVMRRGESRSASIPSSRRAIR
;
A
#
# COMPACT_ATOMS: atom_id res chain seq x y z
N MET A 1 4.94 -4.07 17.58
CA MET A 1 3.82 -4.42 16.68
C MET A 1 3.91 -3.59 15.42
N TYR A 2 3.59 -4.17 14.26
CA TYR A 2 3.52 -3.48 12.98
C TYR A 2 2.13 -3.68 12.38
N GLU A 3 1.49 -2.62 11.92
CA GLU A 3 0.16 -2.69 11.30
C GLU A 3 0.15 -1.84 10.03
N PHE A 4 -0.64 -2.25 9.04
CA PHE A 4 -0.83 -1.50 7.80
C PHE A 4 -2.22 -1.70 7.22
N HIS A 5 -2.78 -0.64 6.63
CA HIS A 5 -4.07 -0.69 5.94
C HIS A 5 -4.12 0.32 4.80
N GLY A 6 -4.65 -0.09 3.65
CA GLY A 6 -4.77 0.80 2.50
C GLY A 6 -5.33 0.15 1.25
N TRP A 7 -5.40 0.98 0.21
CA TRP A 7 -5.90 0.61 -1.09
C TRP A 7 -5.22 1.44 -2.19
N PHE A 8 -5.08 0.85 -3.36
CA PHE A 8 -4.60 1.53 -4.57
C PHE A 8 -5.43 1.11 -5.78
N GLY A 9 -5.82 2.09 -6.58
CA GLY A 9 -6.53 1.89 -7.83
C GLY A 9 -5.52 1.84 -8.92
N ILE A 10 -5.69 0.86 -9.80
CA ILE A 10 -4.71 0.53 -10.81
C ILE A 10 -5.16 1.14 -12.13
N SER A 11 -4.31 2.01 -12.67
CA SER A 11 -4.54 2.68 -13.94
C SER A 11 -3.18 2.99 -14.58
N GLU A 12 -3.06 2.72 -15.88
CA GLU A 12 -1.85 2.98 -16.66
C GLU A 12 -1.75 4.45 -17.06
N ASP A 13 -2.87 5.11 -17.33
CA ASP A 13 -2.91 6.51 -17.73
C ASP A 13 -4.00 7.27 -16.96
N PRO A 14 -3.71 8.47 -16.46
CA PRO A 14 -4.67 9.23 -15.66
C PRO A 14 -5.84 9.83 -16.47
N TYR A 15 -5.90 9.62 -17.79
CA TYR A 15 -6.96 10.05 -18.69
C TYR A 15 -7.67 8.86 -19.34
N GLU A 16 -6.93 7.99 -20.04
CA GLU A 16 -7.52 6.85 -20.76
C GLU A 16 -6.56 5.65 -20.83
N ASP A 17 -7.02 4.52 -20.29
CA ASP A 17 -6.25 3.28 -20.28
C ASP A 17 -6.40 2.51 -21.61
N ASP A 18 -5.29 1.99 -22.13
CA ASP A 18 -5.36 0.92 -23.13
C ASP A 18 -5.83 -0.37 -22.45
N ALA A 19 -7.04 -0.81 -22.76
CA ALA A 19 -7.69 -1.91 -22.06
C ALA A 19 -6.91 -3.23 -22.13
N GLN A 20 -6.15 -3.47 -23.20
CA GLN A 20 -5.37 -4.70 -23.36
C GLN A 20 -4.11 -4.66 -22.49
N SER A 21 -3.37 -3.55 -22.54
CA SER A 21 -2.18 -3.30 -21.74
C SER A 21 -2.51 -3.30 -20.24
N LEU A 22 -3.56 -2.60 -19.82
CA LEU A 22 -4.01 -2.57 -18.43
C LEU A 22 -4.35 -3.97 -17.93
N ARG A 23 -5.09 -4.77 -18.70
CA ARG A 23 -5.43 -6.14 -18.33
C ARG A 23 -4.17 -7.00 -18.15
N SER A 24 -3.23 -6.93 -19.08
CA SER A 24 -1.96 -7.66 -18.97
C SER A 24 -1.15 -7.23 -17.74
N GLY A 25 -1.08 -5.92 -17.46
CA GLY A 25 -0.43 -5.41 -16.25
C GLY A 25 -1.11 -5.87 -14.97
N VAL A 26 -2.46 -5.87 -14.93
CA VAL A 26 -3.23 -6.33 -13.77
C VAL A 26 -2.98 -7.81 -13.48
N GLU A 27 -2.86 -8.66 -14.49
CA GLU A 27 -2.50 -10.07 -14.30
C GLU A 27 -1.07 -10.25 -13.80
N GLU A 28 -0.11 -9.45 -14.29
CA GLU A 28 1.26 -9.41 -13.77
C GLU A 28 1.28 -9.00 -12.28
N LEU A 29 0.52 -7.97 -11.93
CA LEU A 29 0.38 -7.48 -10.55
C LEU A 29 -0.28 -8.55 -9.65
N ARG A 30 -1.32 -9.24 -10.15
CA ARG A 30 -1.96 -10.36 -9.43
C ARG A 30 -0.97 -11.49 -9.16
N ALA A 31 -0.18 -11.87 -10.17
CA ALA A 31 0.85 -12.90 -10.02
C ALA A 31 1.90 -12.47 -8.98
N ARG A 32 2.37 -11.23 -9.03
CA ARG A 32 3.33 -10.69 -8.06
C ARG A 32 2.79 -10.71 -6.63
N ILE A 33 1.54 -10.31 -6.42
CA ILE A 33 0.90 -10.39 -5.09
C ILE A 33 0.87 -11.84 -4.61
N GLY A 34 0.57 -12.79 -5.51
CA GLY A 34 0.52 -14.22 -5.22
C GLY A 34 1.88 -14.88 -4.94
N THR A 35 2.99 -14.29 -5.37
CA THR A 35 4.34 -14.82 -5.06
C THR A 35 4.82 -14.49 -3.65
N VAL A 36 4.21 -13.50 -3.00
CA VAL A 36 4.60 -13.11 -1.64
C VAL A 36 3.97 -14.05 -0.62
N GLN A 37 4.80 -14.54 0.30
CA GLN A 37 4.34 -15.37 1.42
C GLN A 37 3.78 -14.49 2.55
N TRP A 38 2.58 -13.94 2.35
CA TRP A 38 1.88 -13.22 3.40
C TRP A 38 1.55 -14.17 4.56
N SER A 39 1.89 -13.79 5.79
CA SER A 39 1.43 -14.54 6.97
C SER A 39 -0.09 -14.49 7.11
N SER A 40 -0.64 -15.36 7.95
CA SER A 40 -2.09 -15.39 8.24
C SER A 40 -2.63 -14.11 8.89
N SER A 41 -1.75 -13.24 9.37
CA SER A 41 -2.09 -11.92 9.94
C SER A 41 -2.09 -10.80 8.91
N CYS A 42 -1.87 -11.12 7.63
CA CYS A 42 -1.82 -10.18 6.51
C CYS A 42 -2.74 -10.65 5.38
N LYS A 43 -3.32 -9.69 4.67
CA LYS A 43 -4.13 -9.92 3.47
C LYS A 43 -3.87 -8.82 2.46
N VAL A 44 -3.33 -9.22 1.30
CA VAL A 44 -3.17 -8.34 0.15
C VAL A 44 -3.88 -8.99 -1.02
N VAL A 45 -4.84 -8.28 -1.61
CA VAL A 45 -5.71 -8.80 -2.66
C VAL A 45 -5.86 -7.79 -3.78
N LEU A 46 -6.06 -8.29 -5.00
CA LEU A 46 -6.45 -7.50 -6.15
C LEU A 46 -7.85 -7.93 -6.60
N ASP A 47 -8.80 -7.02 -6.47
CA ASP A 47 -10.19 -7.20 -6.88
C ASP A 47 -10.55 -6.21 -8.00
N VAL A 48 -11.68 -6.45 -8.67
CA VAL A 48 -12.19 -5.56 -9.73
C VAL A 48 -13.60 -5.10 -9.37
N PHE A 49 -13.78 -3.79 -9.24
CA PHE A 49 -15.05 -3.15 -8.90
C PHE A 49 -15.58 -2.38 -10.10
N ASN A 50 -16.59 -2.92 -10.79
CA ASN A 50 -17.17 -2.29 -11.98
C ASN A 50 -16.10 -1.89 -13.03
N GLY A 51 -15.17 -2.80 -13.32
CA GLY A 51 -14.07 -2.57 -14.26
C GLY A 51 -12.85 -1.85 -13.67
N LEU A 52 -12.93 -1.28 -12.47
CA LEU A 52 -11.79 -0.66 -11.78
C LEU A 52 -11.00 -1.71 -10.99
N PRO A 53 -9.74 -2.02 -11.35
CA PRO A 53 -8.90 -2.90 -10.55
C PRO A 53 -8.39 -2.16 -9.32
N VAL A 54 -8.52 -2.77 -8.15
CA VAL A 54 -8.11 -2.19 -6.86
C VAL A 54 -7.31 -3.22 -6.06
N VAL A 55 -6.12 -2.82 -5.62
CA VAL A 55 -5.35 -3.56 -4.62
C VAL A 55 -5.79 -3.08 -3.24
N THR A 56 -6.15 -4.00 -2.35
CA THR A 56 -6.38 -3.73 -0.93
C THR A 56 -5.34 -4.48 -0.11
N ALA A 57 -4.75 -3.80 0.86
CA ALA A 57 -3.72 -4.36 1.73
C ALA A 57 -4.08 -4.08 3.20
N ALA A 58 -4.09 -5.11 4.03
CA ALA A 58 -4.32 -5.01 5.46
C ALA A 58 -3.45 -6.03 6.20
N GLY A 59 -2.86 -5.67 7.33
CA GLY A 59 -2.13 -6.62 8.16
C GLY A 59 -1.76 -6.10 9.53
N GLN A 60 -1.55 -7.02 10.47
CA GLN A 60 -1.13 -6.72 11.83
C GLN A 60 -0.19 -7.82 12.34
N THR A 61 1.11 -7.54 12.38
CA THR A 61 2.16 -8.47 12.79
C THR A 61 2.77 -8.07 14.14
N ASN A 62 3.35 -9.04 14.84
CA ASN A 62 4.01 -8.76 16.13
C ASN A 62 5.25 -7.89 15.97
N HIS A 63 5.99 -8.09 14.88
CA HIS A 63 7.22 -7.37 14.54
C HIS A 63 7.15 -6.82 13.12
N LYS A 64 7.88 -5.72 12.87
CA LYS A 64 8.12 -5.29 11.50
C LYS A 64 9.16 -6.24 10.89
N GLY A 65 8.91 -6.70 9.67
CA GLY A 65 9.78 -7.69 9.04
C GLY A 65 9.48 -7.83 7.56
N TYR A 66 9.59 -9.06 7.05
CA TYR A 66 9.44 -9.40 5.64
C TYR A 66 8.20 -8.77 4.99
N GLU A 67 7.03 -8.85 5.60
CA GLU A 67 5.80 -8.29 5.01
C GLU A 67 5.85 -6.77 4.84
N ALA A 68 6.57 -6.05 5.70
CA ALA A 68 6.75 -4.61 5.57
C ALA A 68 7.61 -4.26 4.34
N GLU A 69 8.69 -5.01 4.11
CA GLU A 69 9.55 -4.85 2.94
C GLU A 69 8.78 -5.18 1.65
N GLN A 70 8.03 -6.28 1.64
CA GLN A 70 7.21 -6.68 0.49
C GLN A 70 6.10 -5.66 0.19
N LEU A 71 5.53 -5.02 1.23
CA LEU A 71 4.57 -3.94 1.06
C LEU A 71 5.21 -2.70 0.41
N ASP A 72 6.40 -2.29 0.88
CA ASP A 72 7.14 -1.16 0.29
C ASP A 72 7.52 -1.43 -1.17
N GLU A 73 7.95 -2.66 -1.51
CA GLU A 73 8.21 -3.08 -2.88
C GLU A 73 6.96 -3.08 -3.76
N LEU A 74 5.82 -3.55 -3.25
CA LEU A 74 4.56 -3.56 -3.97
C LEU A 74 4.10 -2.14 -4.30
N VAL A 75 4.14 -1.23 -3.32
CA VAL A 75 3.79 0.18 -3.54
C VAL A 75 4.69 0.81 -4.59
N ALA A 76 6.00 0.56 -4.51
CA ALA A 76 6.97 1.08 -5.46
C ALA A 76 6.78 0.49 -6.87
N TYR A 77 6.38 -0.77 -6.97
CA TYR A 77 6.04 -1.39 -8.25
C TYR A 77 4.78 -0.77 -8.86
N ILE A 78 3.70 -0.62 -8.08
CA ILE A 78 2.46 -0.01 -8.58
C ILE A 78 2.74 1.40 -9.11
N ALA A 79 3.46 2.21 -8.32
CA ALA A 79 3.89 3.55 -8.68
C ALA A 79 4.61 3.61 -10.05
N ARG A 80 5.54 2.68 -10.30
CA ARG A 80 6.33 2.65 -11.55
C ARG A 80 5.56 2.06 -12.72
N ARG A 81 4.79 0.99 -12.51
CA ARG A 81 4.13 0.24 -13.59
C ARG A 81 2.83 0.89 -14.05
N PHE A 82 2.15 1.60 -13.16
CA PHE A 82 0.81 2.13 -13.38
C PHE A 82 0.76 3.62 -13.04
N PRO A 83 1.29 4.50 -13.91
CA PRO A 83 1.41 5.93 -13.63
C PRO A 83 0.07 6.68 -13.58
N GLY A 84 -1.05 6.07 -13.94
CA GLY A 84 -2.41 6.59 -13.66
C GLY A 84 -2.89 6.32 -12.23
N SER A 85 -2.22 5.41 -11.50
CA SER A 85 -2.71 4.91 -10.21
C SER A 85 -2.80 5.96 -9.12
N TRP A 86 -3.73 5.75 -8.20
CA TRP A 86 -3.92 6.56 -7.00
C TRP A 86 -4.10 5.67 -5.77
N GLY A 87 -4.15 6.29 -4.60
CA GLY A 87 -4.61 5.61 -3.38
C GLY A 87 -3.96 6.13 -2.12
N LEU A 88 -4.22 5.42 -1.03
CA LEU A 88 -3.61 5.71 0.25
C LEU A 88 -3.36 4.42 1.02
N LEU A 89 -2.25 4.40 1.74
CA LEU A 89 -1.93 3.32 2.65
C LEU A 89 -1.23 3.89 3.86
N HIS A 90 -1.66 3.51 5.05
CA HIS A 90 -0.97 3.87 6.28
C HIS A 90 -0.36 2.63 6.92
N ASP A 91 0.77 2.82 7.60
CA ASP A 91 1.34 1.84 8.51
C ASP A 91 1.81 2.49 9.81
N ARG A 92 1.99 1.68 10.85
CA ARG A 92 2.67 2.09 12.09
C ARG A 92 3.51 0.94 12.64
N SER A 93 4.59 1.29 13.33
CA SER A 93 5.45 0.35 14.04
C SER A 93 5.76 0.86 15.44
N ASP A 94 5.65 0.00 16.45
CA ASP A 94 6.07 0.31 17.82
C ASP A 94 7.60 0.17 18.02
N GLU A 95 8.34 -0.26 16.99
CA GLU A 95 9.78 -0.57 17.09
C GLU A 95 10.69 0.67 16.90
N GLY A 96 10.12 1.87 16.80
CA GLY A 96 10.87 3.14 16.86
C GLY A 96 11.40 3.67 15.52
N ASP A 97 10.92 3.17 14.39
CA ASP A 97 11.42 3.53 13.05
C ASP A 97 11.00 4.92 12.55
N ILE A 98 10.08 5.58 13.25
CA ILE A 98 9.60 6.92 12.91
C ILE A 98 10.22 7.92 13.89
N PRO A 99 11.08 8.85 13.44
CA PRO A 99 11.71 9.84 14.32
C PRO A 99 10.66 10.64 15.11
N ASN A 100 10.88 10.76 16.42
CA ASN A 100 10.10 11.60 17.35
C ASN A 100 8.61 11.25 17.50
N ALA A 101 8.19 10.00 17.25
CA ALA A 101 6.78 9.69 17.42
C ALA A 101 6.50 8.28 17.90
N ASP A 102 6.34 8.17 19.23
CA ASP A 102 5.57 7.08 19.83
C ASP A 102 4.21 7.00 19.14
N ASN A 103 3.87 5.83 18.60
CA ASN A 103 2.61 5.58 17.88
C ASN A 103 2.39 6.46 16.63
N ALA A 104 3.42 6.96 15.94
CA ALA A 104 3.19 7.63 14.66
C ALA A 104 2.64 6.69 13.59
N PHE A 105 1.77 7.24 12.76
CA PHE A 105 1.38 6.63 11.50
C PHE A 105 2.24 7.21 10.39
N ARG A 106 2.80 6.36 9.53
CA ARG A 106 3.31 6.78 8.22
C ARG A 106 2.18 6.58 7.21
N VAL A 107 1.80 7.65 6.53
CA VAL A 107 0.78 7.64 5.47
C VAL A 107 1.48 7.81 4.13
N ARG A 108 1.29 6.84 3.24
CA ARG A 108 1.67 6.88 1.84
C ARG A 108 0.47 7.31 1.02
N VAL A 109 0.59 8.40 0.29
CA VAL A 109 -0.41 8.86 -0.69
C VAL A 109 0.15 8.62 -2.07
N MET A 110 -0.60 7.94 -2.92
CA MET A 110 -0.30 7.79 -4.34
C MET A 110 -1.21 8.71 -5.15
N ARG A 111 -0.61 9.52 -6.02
CA ARG A 111 -1.31 10.39 -6.96
C ARG A 111 -0.62 10.31 -8.31
N ARG A 112 -1.29 9.68 -9.28
CA ARG A 112 -0.76 9.51 -10.65
C ARG A 112 0.60 8.82 -10.63
N GLY A 113 0.65 7.65 -10.00
CA GLY A 113 1.88 6.86 -9.86
C GLY A 113 2.95 7.46 -8.97
N GLU A 114 2.86 8.73 -8.57
CA GLU A 114 3.78 9.32 -7.59
C GLU A 114 3.34 8.95 -6.18
N SER A 115 4.19 8.23 -5.44
CA SER A 115 3.98 7.94 -4.03
C SER A 115 4.78 8.91 -3.14
N ARG A 116 4.11 9.50 -2.14
CA ARG A 116 4.73 10.35 -1.12
C ARG A 116 4.37 9.82 0.26
N SER A 117 5.34 9.78 1.17
CA SER A 117 5.13 9.39 2.56
C SER A 117 5.20 10.61 3.48
N ALA A 118 4.32 10.65 4.47
CA ALA A 118 4.34 11.62 5.55
C ALA A 118 4.11 10.91 6.89
N SER A 119 4.86 11.30 7.92
CA SER A 119 4.64 10.83 9.29
C SER A 119 3.66 11.74 10.00
N ILE A 120 2.59 11.17 10.54
CA ILE A 120 1.56 11.86 11.30
C ILE A 120 1.69 11.40 12.77
N PRO A 121 2.04 12.30 13.70
CA PRO A 121 2.10 11.96 15.12
C PRO A 121 0.74 11.53 15.65
N SER A 122 0.69 10.54 16.56
CA SER A 122 -0.51 10.25 17.31
C SER A 122 -0.84 11.42 18.23
N SER A 123 -2.00 12.05 18.05
CA SER A 123 -2.43 13.15 18.91
C SER A 123 -2.87 12.62 20.28
N ARG A 124 -1.92 12.32 21.17
CA ARG A 124 -2.22 12.28 22.60
C ARG A 124 -2.33 13.73 23.09
N ARG A 125 -3.52 14.34 23.01
CA ARG A 125 -3.88 15.32 24.04
C ARG A 125 -4.01 14.53 25.32
N ALA A 126 -2.98 14.56 26.15
CA ALA A 126 -3.11 14.19 27.55
C ALA A 126 -4.19 15.13 28.13
N ILE A 127 -5.39 14.61 28.35
CA ILE A 127 -6.32 15.22 29.29
C ILE A 127 -5.62 15.05 30.64
N ARG A 128 -5.03 16.14 31.13
CA ARG A 128 -4.54 16.27 32.50
C ARG A 128 -5.71 16.45 33.45
#